data_AF-A0A7D5RZZ9-F1
#
_entry.id   AF-A0A7D5RZZ9-F1
#
_cell.length_a   1.000
_cell.length_b   1.000
_cell.length_c   1.000
_cell.angle_alpha   90.00
_cell.angle_beta   90.00
_cell.angle_gamma   90.00
#
_symmetry.space_group_name_H-M   'P 1'
#
loop_
_entity.id
_entity.type
_entity.pdbx_description
1 polymer ?
#
loop_
_entity_poly.entity_id
_entity_poly.type
_entity_poly.pdbx_seq_one_letter_code
_entity_poly.pdbx_strand_id
1 'polypeptide(L)'
;MLAPLEVPVDGHDGGAAALLFVGDPERPAVFDQARIARLYGLSRAESRVAALLASGYRLEQVAEALDIAYETVRKHLKQIFGKTGTYRQAELVRMLVTGPAGLAI
;
A
#
# COMPACT_ATOMS: atom_id res chain seq x y z
N MET A 1 -14.14 -12.48 -1.37
CA MET A 1 -14.42 -13.69 -2.17
C MET A 1 -14.02 -13.37 -3.60
N LEU A 2 -12.87 -13.88 -4.05
CA LEU A 2 -12.46 -13.74 -5.45
C LEU A 2 -13.34 -14.69 -6.27
N ALA A 3 -14.34 -14.17 -6.96
CA ALA A 3 -14.99 -14.91 -8.03
C ALA A 3 -14.11 -14.70 -9.27
N PRO A 4 -13.52 -15.76 -9.86
CA PRO A 4 -12.84 -15.62 -11.14
C PRO A 4 -13.89 -15.17 -12.15
N LEU A 5 -13.66 -14.02 -12.77
CA LEU A 5 -14.40 -13.65 -13.97
C LEU A 5 -13.77 -14.46 -15.10
N GLU A 6 -14.46 -15.50 -15.56
CA GLU A 6 -14.09 -16.21 -16.78
C GLU A 6 -14.29 -15.25 -17.96
N VAL A 7 -13.25 -14.48 -18.28
CA VAL A 7 -13.22 -13.72 -19.54
C VAL A 7 -12.72 -14.69 -20.60
N PRO A 8 -13.47 -14.93 -21.69
CA PRO A 8 -12.97 -15.70 -22.82
C PRO A 8 -11.76 -14.93 -23.36
N VAL A 9 -10.56 -15.45 -23.15
CA VAL A 9 -9.36 -14.95 -23.81
C VAL A 9 -9.31 -15.64 -25.16
N ASP A 10 -9.86 -15.00 -26.19
CA ASP A 10 -9.67 -15.44 -27.57
C ASP A 10 -8.16 -15.42 -27.86
N GLY A 11 -7.57 -16.60 -27.86
CA GLY A 11 -6.14 -16.81 -27.90
C GLY A 11 -5.56 -16.49 -29.26
N HIS A 12 -4.59 -15.58 -29.29
CA HIS A 12 -3.48 -15.66 -30.23
C HIS A 12 -2.26 -16.18 -29.46
N ASP A 13 -1.56 -17.15 -30.07
CA ASP A 13 -0.44 -17.90 -29.50
C ASP A 13 0.61 -16.97 -28.84
N GLY A 14 0.65 -17.00 -27.50
CA GLY A 14 1.46 -16.10 -26.65
C GLY A 14 0.65 -15.27 -25.62
N GLY A 15 -0.53 -15.76 -25.22
CA GLY A 15 -1.61 -15.00 -24.57
C GLY A 15 -1.22 -14.16 -23.34
N ALA A 16 -1.49 -12.86 -23.43
CA ALA A 16 -1.45 -11.94 -22.31
C ALA A 16 -2.62 -12.22 -21.35
N ALA A 17 -2.32 -12.41 -20.06
CA ALA A 17 -3.32 -12.48 -19.01
C ALA A 17 -3.42 -11.11 -18.30
N ALA A 18 -4.64 -10.71 -17.94
CA ALA A 18 -4.90 -9.52 -17.13
C ALA A 18 -5.62 -9.91 -15.84
N LEU A 19 -5.29 -9.23 -14.75
CA LEU A 19 -5.90 -9.43 -13.42
C LEU A 19 -6.62 -8.14 -13.04
N LEU A 20 -7.96 -8.21 -12.92
CA LEU A 20 -8.79 -7.07 -12.53
C LEU A 20 -9.14 -7.15 -11.04
N PHE A 21 -8.81 -6.11 -10.29
CA PHE A 21 -9.26 -5.93 -8.91
C PHE A 21 -10.15 -4.70 -8.83
N VAL A 22 -11.33 -4.88 -8.21
CA VAL A 22 -12.27 -3.80 -7.95
C VAL A 22 -12.27 -3.53 -6.44
N GLY A 23 -11.79 -2.35 -6.05
CA GLY A 23 -11.92 -1.82 -4.70
C GLY A 23 -13.13 -0.90 -4.60
N ASP A 24 -13.84 -0.95 -3.48
CA ASP A 24 -14.93 -0.02 -3.16
C ASP A 24 -14.34 1.28 -2.59
N PRO A 25 -14.48 2.44 -3.26
CA PRO A 25 -13.91 3.70 -2.79
C PRO A 25 -14.55 4.22 -1.50
N GLU A 26 -15.78 3.80 -1.19
CA GLU A 26 -16.49 4.19 0.04
C GLU A 26 -16.05 3.34 1.24
N ARG A 27 -15.32 2.24 1.00
CA ARG A 27 -14.73 1.40 2.05
C ARG A 27 -13.26 1.76 2.24
N PRO A 28 -12.86 2.21 3.45
CA PRO A 28 -11.45 2.43 3.74
C PRO A 28 -10.65 1.16 3.48
N ALA A 29 -9.67 1.24 2.58
CA ALA A 29 -8.73 0.15 2.38
C ALA A 29 -7.94 -0.06 3.67
N VAL A 30 -8.17 -1.20 4.33
CA VAL A 30 -7.36 -1.62 5.48
C VAL A 30 -6.07 -2.20 4.93
N PHE A 31 -4.99 -1.43 5.03
CA PHE A 31 -3.68 -1.87 4.59
C PHE A 31 -3.06 -2.81 5.63
N ASP A 32 -2.94 -4.09 5.25
CA ASP A 32 -2.26 -5.09 6.08
C ASP A 32 -0.77 -4.74 6.20
N GLN A 33 -0.37 -4.37 7.42
CA GLN A 33 1.00 -4.01 7.76
C GLN A 33 1.98 -5.15 7.50
N ALA A 34 1.58 -6.40 7.74
CA ALA A 34 2.45 -7.56 7.52
C ALA A 34 2.69 -7.79 6.02
N ARG A 35 1.68 -7.53 5.18
CA ARG A 35 1.80 -7.56 3.73
C ARG A 35 2.72 -6.45 3.22
N ILE A 36 2.53 -5.22 3.67
CA ILE A 36 3.39 -4.08 3.34
C ILE A 36 4.85 -4.37 3.72
N ALA A 37 5.08 -4.88 4.93
CA ALA A 37 6.42 -5.24 5.41
C ALA A 37 7.12 -6.21 4.46
N ARG A 38 6.43 -7.29 4.05
CA ARG A 38 6.98 -8.32 3.18
C ARG A 38 7.22 -7.83 1.75
N LEU A 39 6.28 -7.09 1.18
CA LEU A 39 6.35 -6.65 -0.23
C LEU A 39 7.41 -5.56 -0.46
N TYR A 40 7.65 -4.71 0.53
CA TYR A 40 8.53 -3.54 0.38
C TYR A 40 9.74 -3.54 1.33
N GLY A 41 10.00 -4.65 2.03
CA GLY A 41 11.15 -4.76 2.95
C GLY A 41 11.10 -3.79 4.14
N LEU A 42 9.90 -3.38 4.55
CA LEU A 42 9.71 -2.42 5.64
C LEU A 42 9.77 -3.10 7.01
N SER A 43 10.32 -2.39 8.00
CA SER A 43 10.25 -2.82 9.40
C SER A 43 8.82 -2.73 9.93
N ARG A 44 8.58 -3.31 11.12
CA ARG A 44 7.26 -3.24 11.77
C ARG A 44 6.80 -1.80 12.02
N ALA A 45 7.71 -0.92 12.44
CA ALA A 45 7.40 0.49 12.69
C ALA A 45 7.11 1.26 11.39
N GLU A 46 7.94 1.03 10.36
CA GLU A 46 7.75 1.64 9.03
C GLU A 46 6.43 1.20 8.39
N SER A 47 6.07 -0.08 8.51
CA SER A 47 4.83 -0.61 7.94
C SER A 47 3.59 -0.04 8.61
N ARG A 48 3.65 0.25 9.93
CA ARG A 48 2.56 0.96 10.66
C ARG A 48 2.37 2.37 10.12
N VAL A 49 3.46 3.11 9.93
CA VAL A 49 3.43 4.47 9.35
C VAL A 49 2.88 4.42 7.92
N ALA A 50 3.42 3.54 7.08
CA ALA A 50 3.01 3.39 5.68
C ALA A 50 1.52 3.03 5.53
N ALA A 51 1.02 2.10 6.37
CA ALA A 51 -0.39 1.71 6.35
C ALA A 51 -1.33 2.89 6.68
N LEU A 52 -1.03 3.65 7.73
CA LEU A 52 -1.86 4.82 8.10
C LEU A 52 -1.84 5.91 7.02
N LEU A 53 -0.68 6.18 6.43
CA LEU A 53 -0.57 7.13 5.31
C LEU A 53 -1.36 6.68 4.10
N ALA A 54 -1.32 5.38 3.76
CA ALA A 54 -2.10 4.81 2.67
C ALA A 54 -3.61 4.83 2.96
N SER A 55 -4.01 4.73 4.24
CA SER A 55 -5.39 4.94 4.69
C SER A 55 -5.80 6.42 4.78
N GLY A 56 -4.96 7.37 4.33
CA GLY A 56 -5.31 8.78 4.20
C GLY A 56 -4.97 9.67 5.41
N TYR A 57 -4.29 9.14 6.43
CA TYR A 57 -3.88 9.93 7.60
C TYR A 57 -2.79 10.94 7.22
N ARG A 58 -2.85 12.13 7.84
CA ARG A 58 -1.76 13.11 7.82
C ARG A 58 -0.67 12.73 8.82
N LEU A 59 0.54 13.26 8.64
CA LEU A 59 1.69 12.91 9.48
C LEU A 59 1.46 13.20 10.97
N GLU A 60 0.75 14.28 11.29
CA GLU A 60 0.36 14.66 12.65
C GLU A 60 -0.60 13.63 13.26
N GLN A 61 -1.57 13.16 12.47
CA GLN A 61 -2.52 12.14 12.90
C GLN A 61 -1.85 10.77 13.05
N VAL A 62 -0.82 10.48 12.25
CA VAL A 62 0.00 9.26 12.42
C VAL A 62 0.80 9.33 13.72
N ALA A 63 1.35 10.50 14.04
CA ALA A 63 2.09 10.73 15.28
C ALA A 63 1.19 10.48 16.51
N GLU A 64 -0.02 11.04 16.48
CA GLU A 64 -1.05 10.84 17.50
C GLU A 64 -1.48 9.36 17.57
N ALA A 65 -1.83 8.74 16.44
CA ALA A 65 -2.31 7.36 16.41
C ALA A 65 -1.27 6.32 16.86
N LEU A 66 0.01 6.62 16.71
CA LEU A 66 1.11 5.75 17.12
C LEU A 66 1.73 6.14 18.47
N ASP A 67 1.26 7.22 19.10
CA ASP A 67 1.82 7.79 20.33
C ASP A 67 3.34 8.03 20.24
N ILE A 68 3.77 8.70 19.17
CA ILE A 68 5.18 9.05 18.92
C ILE A 68 5.32 10.50 18.47
N ALA A 69 6.51 11.07 18.62
CA ALA A 69 6.79 12.42 18.14
C ALA A 69 6.67 12.53 16.61
N TYR A 70 6.21 13.69 16.13
CA TYR A 70 6.12 14.02 14.70
C TYR A 70 7.45 13.79 13.96
N GLU A 71 8.58 14.19 14.55
CA GLU A 71 9.91 13.97 13.97
C GLU A 71 10.27 12.47 13.85
N THR A 72 9.75 11.62 14.74
CA THR A 72 9.90 10.16 14.63
C THR A 72 9.13 9.63 13.42
N VAL A 73 7.92 10.13 13.16
CA VAL A 73 7.16 9.81 11.94
C VAL A 73 7.94 10.26 10.70
N ARG A 74 8.49 11.48 10.68
CA ARG A 74 9.31 11.96 9.56
C ARG A 74 10.55 11.11 9.33
N LYS A 75 11.20 10.66 10.40
CA LYS A 75 12.36 9.76 10.32
C LYS A 75 11.96 8.42 9.69
N HIS A 76 10.84 7.82 10.12
CA HIS A 76 10.32 6.61 9.49
C HIS A 76 9.99 6.85 8.01
N LEU A 77 9.35 7.96 7.67
CA LEU A 77 9.02 8.30 6.29
C LEU A 77 10.27 8.38 5.39
N LYS A 78 11.36 8.98 5.89
CA LYS A 78 12.64 9.02 5.17
C LYS A 78 13.23 7.63 4.94
N GLN A 79 13.14 6.73 5.92
CA GLN A 79 13.59 5.34 5.75
C GLN A 79 12.72 4.58 4.76
N ILE A 80 11.40 4.78 4.81
CA ILE A 80 10.46 4.17 3.86
C ILE A 80 10.82 4.61 2.45
N PHE A 81 11.00 5.90 2.20
CA PHE A 81 11.42 6.45 0.90
C PHE A 81 12.68 5.77 0.34
N GLY A 82 13.70 5.58 1.19
CA GLY A 82 14.91 4.87 0.78
C GLY A 82 14.66 3.41 0.38
N LYS A 83 13.73 2.72 1.06
CA LYS A 83 13.41 1.31 0.81
C LYS A 83 12.45 1.09 -0.35
N THR A 84 11.54 2.03 -0.58
CA THR A 84 10.54 1.96 -1.65
C THR A 84 10.97 2.65 -2.93
N GLY A 85 12.10 3.37 -2.92
CA GLY A 85 12.56 4.13 -4.08
C GLY A 85 11.67 5.33 -4.42
N THR A 86 10.88 5.82 -3.47
CA THR A 86 9.99 6.98 -3.64
C THR A 86 10.56 8.21 -2.96
N TYR A 87 10.17 9.40 -3.39
CA TYR A 87 10.70 10.66 -2.85
C TYR A 87 9.63 11.56 -2.21
N ARG A 88 8.35 11.27 -2.43
CA ARG A 88 7.22 12.06 -1.92
C ARG A 88 6.17 11.17 -1.26
N GLN A 89 5.46 11.70 -0.25
CA GLN A 89 4.38 10.97 0.42
C GLN A 89 3.31 10.52 -0.57
N ALA A 90 2.89 11.38 -1.49
CA ALA A 90 1.89 11.05 -2.49
C ALA A 90 2.34 9.92 -3.44
N GLU A 91 3.65 9.83 -3.71
CA GLU A 91 4.23 8.77 -4.54
C GLU A 91 4.21 7.43 -3.80
N LEU A 92 4.60 7.43 -2.52
CA LEU A 92 4.49 6.26 -1.64
C LEU A 92 3.03 5.80 -1.55
N VAL A 93 2.10 6.70 -1.26
CA VAL A 93 0.66 6.37 -1.16
C VAL A 93 0.15 5.79 -2.48
N ARG A 94 0.47 6.42 -3.62
CA ARG A 94 0.10 5.91 -4.94
C ARG A 94 0.65 4.50 -5.14
N MET A 95 1.94 4.26 -4.86
CA MET A 95 2.56 2.94 -4.99
C MET A 95 1.87 1.88 -4.13
N LEU A 96 1.49 2.22 -2.90
CA LEU A 96 0.81 1.30 -1.98
C LEU A 96 -0.62 0.99 -2.44
N VAL A 97 -1.35 2.00 -2.92
CA VAL A 97 -2.75 1.88 -3.36
C VAL A 97 -2.88 1.15 -4.70
N THR A 98 -2.02 1.49 -5.67
CA THR A 98 -2.07 0.87 -7.01
C THR A 98 -1.25 -0.40 -7.12
N GLY A 99 -0.37 -0.65 -6.16
CA GLY A 99 0.51 -1.80 -6.13
C GLY A 99 -0.12 -3.03 -5.45
N PRO A 100 0.64 -4.14 -5.36
CA PRO A 100 0.15 -5.40 -4.80
C PRO A 100 -0.25 -5.32 -3.32
N ALA A 101 0.13 -4.27 -2.60
CA ALA A 101 -0.27 -4.06 -1.21
C ALA A 101 -1.71 -3.54 -1.03
N GLY A 102 -2.29 -2.89 -2.05
CA GLY A 102 -3.70 -2.51 -2.06
C GLY A 102 -4.65 -3.67 -2.33
N LEU A 103 -4.11 -4.85 -2.68
CA LEU A 103 -4.91 -6.03 -3.00
C LEU A 103 -5.35 -6.73 -1.71
N ALA A 104 -6.65 -6.62 -1.41
CA ALA A 104 -7.31 -7.40 -0.37
C ALA A 104 -7.53 -8.86 -0.85
N ILE A 105 -6.46 -9.65 -0.86
CA ILE A 105 -6.48 -11.09 -1.19
C ILE A 105 -6.37 -11.92 0.08
#